data_AF-A0A0T7GFS6-F1
#
_entry.id   AF-A0A0T7GFS6-F1
#
_cell.length_a   1.000
_cell.length_b   1.000
_cell.length_c   1.000
_cell.angle_alpha   90.00
_cell.angle_beta   90.00
_cell.angle_gamma   90.00
#
_symmetry.space_group_name_H-M   'P 1'
#
loop_
_entity.id
_entity.type
_entity.pdbx_description
1 polymer ?
#
loop_
_entity_poly.entity_id
_entity_poly.type
_entity_poly.pdbx_seq_one_letter_code
_entity_poly.pdbx_strand_id
1 'polypeptide(L)'
;MASSGNRDASPEATRRNFLARAAASIAAAPAPAGAMVRTERSAQDDPVVSLWRDWLVAHRLCGEACRRQQKLETELLREFGSFPRAKVLLSEDCGFIWAYSGREIDRLLPNTDQDVMRRQARAALAARRSEWKTADKRVGYTRAKKAKEEIAGVEEALANELWSTAPQSVAGVAVKLHSLLEMEDPRSALQEAPWPELRTILADLVRICAGPNAV
;
A
#
# COMPACT_ATOMS: atom_id res chain seq x y z
N MET A 1 -18.18 16.32 40.72
CA MET A 1 -19.33 16.23 39.78
C MET A 1 -18.79 15.85 38.42
N ALA A 2 -19.02 14.61 38.03
CA ALA A 2 -18.59 14.05 36.76
C ALA A 2 -19.40 14.65 35.60
N SER A 3 -18.74 14.87 34.46
CA SER A 3 -19.38 14.64 33.17
C SER A 3 -18.37 13.94 32.27
N SER A 4 -18.60 12.64 32.14
CA SER A 4 -17.92 11.73 31.24
C SER A 4 -18.22 12.15 29.81
N GLY A 5 -17.24 12.73 29.12
CA GLY A 5 -17.31 12.97 27.69
C GLY A 5 -17.31 11.64 26.95
N ASN A 6 -18.50 11.22 26.52
CA ASN A 6 -18.70 10.07 25.65
C ASN A 6 -17.83 10.28 24.38
N ARG A 7 -16.88 9.37 24.13
CA ARG A 7 -16.18 9.30 22.85
C ARG A 7 -17.16 8.71 21.84
N ASP A 8 -18.04 9.54 21.32
CA ASP A 8 -18.82 9.17 20.14
C ASP A 8 -17.82 8.87 19.02
N ALA A 9 -17.81 7.62 18.55
CA ALA A 9 -16.93 7.17 17.49
C ALA A 9 -17.13 8.07 16.26
N SER A 10 -16.07 8.74 15.83
CA SER A 10 -16.13 9.65 14.67
C SER A 10 -16.71 8.91 13.46
N PRO A 11 -17.45 9.58 12.56
CA PRO A 11 -18.01 8.97 11.35
C PRO A 11 -16.97 8.18 10.52
N GLU A 12 -15.71 8.62 10.56
CA GLU A 12 -14.56 7.94 9.96
C GLU A 12 -14.25 6.56 10.59
N ALA A 13 -14.37 6.43 11.92
CA ALA A 13 -14.20 5.16 12.61
C ALA A 13 -15.36 4.20 12.29
N THR A 14 -16.60 4.73 12.25
CA THR A 14 -17.80 3.97 11.83
C THR A 14 -17.69 3.47 10.39
N ARG A 15 -17.05 4.24 9.51
CA ARG A 15 -16.85 3.90 8.10
C ARG A 15 -15.70 2.93 7.85
N ARG A 16 -14.57 3.06 8.54
CA ARG A 16 -13.51 2.03 8.55
C ARG A 16 -14.05 0.68 9.05
N ASN A 17 -15.02 0.70 9.97
CA ASN A 17 -15.72 -0.50 10.41
C ASN A 17 -16.62 -1.11 9.32
N PHE A 18 -17.10 -0.34 8.34
CA PHE A 18 -17.98 -0.86 7.28
C PHE A 18 -17.26 -1.85 6.36
N LEU A 19 -16.14 -1.47 5.75
CA LEU A 19 -15.40 -2.35 4.84
C LEU A 19 -14.86 -3.59 5.55
N ALA A 20 -14.37 -3.43 6.79
CA ALA A 20 -13.95 -4.55 7.61
C ALA A 20 -15.11 -5.51 7.95
N ARG A 21 -16.30 -4.97 8.26
CA ARG A 21 -17.50 -5.77 8.53
C ARG A 21 -18.01 -6.46 7.27
N ALA A 22 -18.02 -5.77 6.13
CA ALA A 22 -18.38 -6.35 4.83
C ALA A 22 -17.46 -7.54 4.51
N ALA A 23 -16.13 -7.37 4.66
CA ALA A 23 -15.18 -8.46 4.49
C ALA A 23 -15.46 -9.66 5.42
N ALA A 24 -15.72 -9.40 6.71
CA ALA A 24 -16.04 -10.46 7.66
C ALA A 24 -17.35 -11.20 7.30
N SER A 25 -18.39 -10.47 6.92
CA SER A 25 -19.67 -11.04 6.49
C SER A 25 -19.56 -11.88 5.23
N ILE A 26 -18.78 -11.42 4.23
CA ILE A 26 -18.54 -12.19 3.00
C ILE A 26 -17.75 -13.46 3.33
N ALA A 27 -16.71 -13.35 4.18
CA ALA A 27 -15.90 -14.49 4.57
C ALA A 27 -16.67 -15.56 5.35
N ALA A 28 -17.72 -15.16 6.09
CA ALA A 28 -18.57 -16.03 6.90
C ALA A 28 -19.81 -16.57 6.16
N ALA A 29 -20.06 -16.15 4.92
CA ALA A 29 -21.23 -16.59 4.16
C ALA A 29 -21.16 -18.12 3.90
N PRO A 30 -22.22 -18.88 4.22
CA PRO A 30 -22.25 -20.32 3.97
C PRO A 30 -22.25 -20.60 2.46
N ALA A 31 -21.59 -21.69 2.05
CA ALA A 31 -21.70 -22.20 0.68
C ALA A 31 -23.19 -22.43 0.33
N PRO A 32 -23.64 -22.13 -0.89
CA PRO A 32 -25.06 -22.18 -1.24
C PRO A 32 -25.64 -23.57 -0.97
N ALA A 33 -26.61 -23.63 -0.05
CA ALA A 33 -27.33 -24.85 0.28
C ALA A 33 -28.52 -25.05 -0.68
N GLY A 34 -28.43 -26.08 -1.52
CA GLY A 34 -29.53 -26.67 -2.32
C GLY A 34 -29.36 -26.48 -3.84
N ALA A 35 -29.46 -27.51 -4.70
CA ALA A 35 -30.31 -28.69 -4.63
C ALA A 35 -29.59 -30.01 -5.00
N MET A 36 -30.09 -31.07 -4.37
CA MET A 36 -29.75 -32.48 -4.52
C MET A 36 -29.85 -32.97 -5.99
N VAL A 37 -28.75 -32.91 -6.74
CA VAL A 37 -28.41 -33.88 -7.81
C VAL A 37 -26.91 -34.14 -7.75
N ARG A 38 -26.59 -35.41 -7.53
CA ARG A 38 -25.24 -35.96 -7.49
C ARG A 38 -24.60 -35.88 -8.87
N THR A 39 -23.60 -35.00 -9.01
CA THR A 39 -22.46 -35.24 -9.90
C THR A 39 -21.21 -34.77 -9.20
N GLU A 40 -20.24 -35.68 -9.11
CA GLU A 40 -18.93 -35.47 -8.53
C GLU A 40 -18.15 -34.41 -9.32
N ARG A 41 -18.36 -33.15 -8.96
CA ARG A 41 -17.40 -32.07 -9.14
C ARG A 41 -17.57 -31.22 -7.90
N SER A 42 -16.58 -31.30 -7.01
CA SER A 42 -16.48 -30.55 -5.75
C SER A 42 -17.25 -29.25 -5.84
N ALA A 43 -18.13 -28.97 -4.87
CA ALA A 43 -18.63 -27.63 -4.60
C ALA A 43 -17.40 -26.71 -4.49
N GLN A 44 -17.03 -26.10 -5.60
CA GLN A 44 -15.84 -25.29 -5.70
C GLN A 44 -16.27 -23.93 -5.21
N ASP A 45 -15.70 -23.52 -4.07
CA ASP A 45 -15.76 -22.14 -3.62
C ASP A 45 -15.44 -21.22 -4.79
N ASP A 46 -16.18 -20.11 -4.91
CA ASP A 46 -15.96 -19.14 -5.99
C ASP A 46 -14.47 -18.73 -6.01
N PRO A 47 -13.74 -18.99 -7.11
CA PRO A 47 -12.29 -18.78 -7.16
C PRO A 47 -11.92 -17.32 -6.91
N VAL A 48 -12.81 -16.37 -7.24
CA VAL A 48 -12.61 -14.95 -6.96
C VAL A 48 -12.60 -14.67 -5.46
N VAL A 49 -13.42 -15.40 -4.68
CA VAL A 49 -13.46 -15.22 -3.22
C VAL A 49 -12.18 -15.74 -2.56
N SER A 50 -11.61 -16.84 -3.05
CA SER A 50 -10.31 -17.33 -2.58
C SER A 50 -9.18 -16.35 -2.91
N LEU A 51 -9.10 -15.89 -4.17
CA LEU A 51 -8.14 -14.86 -4.59
C LEU A 51 -8.27 -13.57 -3.78
N TRP A 52 -9.50 -13.17 -3.46
CA TRP A 52 -9.76 -12.01 -2.61
C TRP A 52 -9.23 -12.17 -1.18
N ARG A 53 -9.35 -13.36 -0.58
CA ARG A 53 -8.82 -13.61 0.77
C ARG A 53 -7.31 -13.46 0.79
N ASP A 54 -6.64 -14.05 -0.19
CA ASP A 54 -5.18 -13.96 -0.34
C ASP A 54 -4.76 -12.51 -0.61
N TRP A 55 -5.48 -11.83 -1.51
CA TRP A 55 -5.26 -10.41 -1.81
C TRP A 55 -5.44 -9.52 -0.57
N LEU A 56 -6.49 -9.73 0.23
CA LEU A 56 -6.77 -8.91 1.42
C LEU A 56 -5.68 -9.06 2.48
N VAL A 57 -5.11 -10.27 2.61
CA VAL A 57 -3.93 -10.51 3.47
C VAL A 57 -2.72 -9.76 2.92
N ALA A 58 -2.43 -9.90 1.62
CA ALA A 58 -1.31 -9.20 0.99
C ALA A 58 -1.45 -7.66 1.07
N HIS A 59 -2.65 -7.12 0.85
CA HIS A 59 -2.97 -5.69 0.94
C HIS A 59 -2.68 -5.13 2.34
N ARG A 60 -3.11 -5.85 3.40
CA ARG A 60 -2.83 -5.45 4.78
C ARG A 60 -1.34 -5.47 5.08
N LEU A 61 -0.64 -6.53 4.68
CA LEU A 61 0.81 -6.65 4.84
C LEU A 61 1.56 -5.54 4.07
N CYS A 62 1.11 -5.19 2.87
CA CYS A 62 1.68 -4.10 2.09
C CYS A 62 1.53 -2.76 2.81
N GLY A 63 0.34 -2.49 3.35
CA GLY A 63 0.09 -1.31 4.17
C GLY A 63 0.98 -1.23 5.42
N GLU A 64 1.19 -2.35 6.11
CA GLU A 64 2.10 -2.45 7.26
C GLU A 64 3.57 -2.23 6.86
N ALA A 65 4.02 -2.88 5.79
CA ALA A 65 5.36 -2.74 5.25
C ALA A 65 5.64 -1.30 4.81
N CYS A 66 4.65 -0.63 4.20
CA CYS A 66 4.72 0.77 3.80
C CYS A 66 4.90 1.69 5.01
N ARG A 67 4.06 1.55 6.05
CA ARG A 67 4.21 2.34 7.30
C ARG A 67 5.56 2.09 7.96
N ARG A 68 6.03 0.84 7.97
CA ARG A 68 7.34 0.47 8.51
C ARG A 68 8.48 1.14 7.73
N GLN A 69 8.44 1.07 6.41
CA GLN A 69 9.43 1.67 5.53
C GLN A 69 9.48 3.20 5.68
N GLN A 70 8.32 3.88 5.71
CA GLN A 70 8.23 5.33 5.94
C GLN A 70 8.76 5.76 7.30
N LYS A 71 8.51 4.98 8.35
CA LYS A 71 9.07 5.24 9.69
C LYS A 71 10.59 5.21 9.67
N LEU A 72 11.18 4.19 9.03
CA LEU A 72 12.63 4.03 8.90
C LEU A 72 13.24 5.11 8.01
N GLU A 73 12.53 5.52 6.95
CA GLU A 73 12.93 6.64 6.10
C GLU A 73 13.00 7.94 6.89
N THR A 74 11.96 8.21 7.68
CA THR A 74 11.87 9.39 8.54
C THR A 74 13.01 9.40 9.56
N GLU A 75 13.36 8.24 10.11
CA GLU A 75 14.49 8.10 11.04
C GLU A 75 15.83 8.46 10.38
N LEU A 76 16.12 7.92 9.20
CA LEU A 76 17.33 8.27 8.45
C LEU A 76 17.34 9.75 8.02
N LEU A 77 16.21 10.29 7.57
CA LEU A 77 16.12 11.70 7.18
C LEU A 77 16.28 12.64 8.38
N ARG A 78 15.84 12.26 9.58
CA ARG A 78 16.12 13.02 10.80
C ARG A 78 17.60 13.02 11.17
N GLU A 79 18.29 11.91 10.96
CA GLU A 79 19.72 11.78 11.25
C GLU A 79 20.58 12.57 10.24
N PHE A 80 20.27 12.51 8.95
CA PHE A 80 21.12 13.07 7.89
C PHE A 80 20.62 14.39 7.28
N GLY A 81 19.37 14.78 7.55
CA GLY A 81 18.71 15.97 6.97
C GLY A 81 18.36 15.85 5.48
N SER A 82 18.95 14.91 4.75
CA SER A 82 18.65 14.61 3.35
C SER A 82 19.20 13.24 2.95
N PHE A 83 18.78 12.75 1.78
CA PHE A 83 19.46 11.67 1.09
C PHE A 83 20.93 12.02 0.76
N PRO A 84 21.81 11.03 0.54
CA PRO A 84 23.20 11.27 0.20
C PRO A 84 23.36 12.11 -1.06
N ARG A 85 24.02 13.27 -0.90
CA ARG A 85 24.28 14.25 -1.96
C ARG A 85 25.62 14.93 -1.73
N ALA A 86 26.21 15.45 -2.79
CA ALA A 86 27.43 16.25 -2.75
C ALA A 86 27.15 17.68 -3.24
N LYS A 87 27.82 18.63 -2.60
CA LYS A 87 27.81 20.04 -3.01
C LYS A 87 28.75 20.20 -4.19
N VAL A 88 28.24 20.66 -5.33
CA VAL A 88 29.03 20.97 -6.53
C VAL A 88 29.04 22.49 -6.70
N LEU A 89 30.23 23.09 -6.63
CA LEU A 89 30.44 24.51 -6.93
C LEU A 89 30.56 24.66 -8.44
N LEU A 90 29.80 25.59 -9.04
CA LEU A 90 29.83 25.79 -10.50
C LEU A 90 30.86 26.83 -10.93
N SER A 91 30.98 27.90 -10.14
CA SER A 91 31.97 28.98 -10.23
C SER A 91 31.96 29.72 -8.90
N GLU A 92 32.99 30.51 -8.59
CA GLU A 92 33.08 31.29 -7.34
C GLU A 92 31.85 32.21 -7.16
N ASP A 93 31.30 32.73 -8.25
CA ASP A 93 30.18 33.68 -8.24
C ASP A 93 28.80 33.05 -8.52
N CYS A 94 28.75 31.79 -9.00
CA CYS A 94 27.51 31.16 -9.47
C CYS A 94 26.83 30.26 -8.42
N GLY A 95 27.37 30.19 -7.21
CA GLY A 95 26.82 29.38 -6.13
C GLY A 95 27.07 27.87 -6.28
N PHE A 96 26.17 27.07 -5.71
CA PHE A 96 26.30 25.62 -5.68
C PHE A 96 25.01 24.89 -6.05
N ILE A 97 25.18 23.68 -6.56
CA ILE A 97 24.08 22.75 -6.82
C ILE A 97 24.35 21.45 -6.06
N TRP A 98 23.28 20.81 -5.58
CA TRP A 98 23.36 19.47 -5.01
C TRP A 98 23.34 18.42 -6.13
N ALA A 99 24.34 17.54 -6.14
CA ALA A 99 24.36 16.36 -7.01
C ALA A 99 24.08 15.10 -6.20
N TYR A 100 23.20 14.25 -6.70
CA TYR A 100 22.78 12.99 -6.10
C TYR A 100 23.46 11.78 -6.76
N SER A 101 24.12 11.98 -7.91
CA SER A 101 24.83 10.92 -8.64
C SER A 101 26.15 11.41 -9.27
N GLY A 102 27.05 10.46 -9.54
CA GLY A 102 28.29 10.76 -10.29
C GLY A 102 28.01 11.32 -11.69
N ARG A 103 26.96 10.81 -12.36
CA ARG A 103 26.53 11.31 -13.68
C ARG A 103 26.05 12.77 -13.62
N GLU A 104 25.36 13.15 -12.55
CA GLU A 104 24.99 14.56 -12.34
C GLU A 104 26.22 15.42 -12.08
N ILE A 105 27.18 14.96 -11.28
CA ILE A 105 28.45 15.68 -11.08
C ILE A 105 29.15 15.91 -12.43
N ASP A 106 29.21 14.90 -13.29
CA ASP A 106 29.85 15.02 -14.61
C ASP A 106 29.13 15.99 -15.54
N ARG A 107 27.80 16.07 -15.44
CA ARG A 107 26.99 17.04 -16.19
C ARG A 107 27.15 18.46 -15.68
N LEU A 108 27.30 18.63 -14.37
CA LEU A 108 27.49 19.93 -13.72
C LEU A 108 28.92 20.45 -13.90
N LEU A 109 29.89 19.55 -14.07
CA LEU A 109 31.31 19.87 -14.28
C LEU A 109 31.80 19.24 -15.59
N PRO A 110 31.35 19.74 -16.76
CA PRO A 110 31.62 19.09 -18.05
C PRO A 110 33.07 19.30 -18.53
N ASN A 111 33.75 20.35 -18.09
CA ASN A 111 35.02 20.77 -18.67
C ASN A 111 36.20 19.99 -18.07
N THR A 112 37.28 19.84 -18.85
CA THR A 112 38.46 19.04 -18.48
C THR A 112 39.27 19.65 -17.34
N ASP A 113 39.30 20.98 -17.24
CA ASP A 113 39.94 21.73 -16.16
C ASP A 113 39.24 21.54 -14.79
N GLN A 114 38.00 21.03 -14.78
CA GLN A 114 37.21 20.78 -13.57
C GLN A 114 37.43 19.37 -12.98
N ASP A 115 38.42 18.60 -13.45
CA ASP A 115 38.67 17.21 -13.00
C ASP A 115 38.87 17.10 -11.48
N VAL A 116 39.62 18.05 -10.90
CA VAL A 116 39.84 18.08 -9.44
C VAL A 116 38.52 18.27 -8.68
N MET A 117 37.67 19.19 -9.14
CA MET A 117 36.35 19.45 -8.54
C MET A 117 35.43 18.23 -8.67
N ARG A 118 35.45 17.56 -9.83
CA ARG A 118 34.70 16.32 -10.07
C ARG A 118 35.15 15.21 -9.12
N ARG A 119 36.46 15.01 -8.95
CA ARG A 119 37.01 14.02 -8.00
C ARG A 119 36.61 14.34 -6.56
N GLN A 120 36.71 15.60 -6.14
CA GLN A 120 36.31 16.03 -4.80
C GLN A 120 34.81 15.81 -4.54
N ALA A 121 33.95 16.24 -5.46
CA ALA A 121 32.50 16.05 -5.34
C ALA A 121 32.12 14.57 -5.31
N ARG A 122 32.76 13.72 -6.14
CA ARG A 122 32.55 12.26 -6.12
C ARG A 122 33.00 11.63 -4.81
N ALA A 123 34.15 12.05 -4.28
CA ALA A 123 34.65 11.58 -2.98
C ALA A 123 33.69 11.97 -1.84
N ALA A 124 33.21 13.21 -1.83
CA ALA A 124 32.22 13.67 -0.86
C ALA A 124 30.90 12.89 -0.96
N LEU A 125 30.41 12.64 -2.17
CA LEU A 125 29.20 11.83 -2.40
C LEU A 125 29.41 10.38 -1.91
N ALA A 126 30.57 9.79 -2.18
CA ALA A 126 30.92 8.44 -1.74
C ALA A 126 30.99 8.33 -0.21
N ALA A 127 31.61 9.31 0.46
CA ALA A 127 31.66 9.36 1.92
C ALA A 127 30.24 9.43 2.53
N ARG A 128 29.38 10.34 2.04
CA ARG A 128 27.98 10.44 2.50
C ARG A 128 27.18 9.17 2.25
N ARG A 129 27.37 8.51 1.10
CA ARG A 129 26.71 7.23 0.81
C ARG A 129 27.20 6.12 1.74
N SER A 130 28.48 6.12 2.12
CA SER A 130 29.04 5.15 3.06
C SER A 130 28.45 5.32 4.47
N GLU A 131 28.36 6.56 4.95
CA GLU A 131 27.72 6.91 6.22
C GLU A 131 26.25 6.47 6.23
N TRP A 132 25.50 6.84 5.17
CA TRP A 132 24.12 6.42 5.01
C TRP A 132 23.96 4.91 4.98
N LYS A 133 24.79 4.19 4.23
CA LYS A 133 24.74 2.71 4.16
C LYS A 133 25.04 2.08 5.52
N THR A 134 25.88 2.70 6.32
CA THR A 134 26.19 2.23 7.68
C THR A 134 24.99 2.43 8.61
N ALA A 135 24.37 3.60 8.58
CA ALA A 135 23.14 3.86 9.32
C ALA A 135 21.97 2.98 8.85
N ASP A 136 21.85 2.78 7.54
CA ASP A 136 20.85 1.89 6.94
C ASP A 136 21.05 0.43 7.34
N LYS A 137 22.28 -0.07 7.48
CA LYS A 137 22.53 -1.40 8.05
C LYS A 137 22.05 -1.53 9.50
N ARG A 138 22.15 -0.45 10.29
CA ARG A 138 21.69 -0.40 11.68
C ARG A 138 20.16 -0.31 11.77
N VAL A 139 19.55 0.56 10.97
CA VAL A 139 18.13 0.93 11.03
C VAL A 139 17.27 -0.02 10.18
N GLY A 140 17.80 -0.54 9.08
CA GLY A 140 17.19 -1.56 8.22
C GLY A 140 16.25 -1.01 7.15
N TYR A 141 16.40 0.25 6.72
CA TYR A 141 15.52 0.88 5.74
C TYR A 141 15.51 0.15 4.40
N THR A 142 16.67 -0.16 3.81
CA THR A 142 16.77 -0.81 2.50
C THR A 142 16.17 -2.21 2.53
N ARG A 143 16.35 -2.95 3.64
CA ARG A 143 15.71 -4.26 3.83
C ARG A 143 14.19 -4.13 3.89
N ALA A 144 13.67 -3.17 4.66
CA ALA A 144 12.24 -2.93 4.76
C ALA A 144 11.64 -2.45 3.43
N LYS A 145 12.37 -1.63 2.67
CA LYS A 145 11.98 -1.19 1.32
C LYS A 145 11.87 -2.37 0.37
N LYS A 146 12.87 -3.26 0.35
CA LYS A 146 12.84 -4.47 -0.48
C LYS A 146 11.67 -5.40 -0.10
N ALA A 147 11.45 -5.63 1.20
CA ALA A 147 10.32 -6.44 1.66
C ALA A 147 8.97 -5.83 1.25
N LYS A 148 8.84 -4.49 1.30
CA LYS A 148 7.64 -3.79 0.80
C LYS A 148 7.44 -4.04 -0.69
N GLU A 149 8.51 -3.92 -1.49
CA GLU A 149 8.45 -4.16 -2.94
C GLU A 149 8.05 -5.61 -3.27
N GLU A 150 8.59 -6.59 -2.54
CA GLU A 150 8.23 -8.01 -2.69
C GLU A 150 6.75 -8.26 -2.33
N ILE A 151 6.26 -7.71 -1.22
CA ILE A 151 4.85 -7.83 -0.81
C ILE A 151 3.92 -7.12 -1.80
N ALA A 152 4.29 -5.93 -2.27
CA ALA A 152 3.52 -5.18 -3.26
C ALA A 152 3.40 -5.95 -4.59
N GLY A 153 4.46 -6.63 -5.01
CA GLY A 153 4.41 -7.49 -6.20
C GLY A 153 3.45 -8.67 -6.05
N VAL A 154 3.38 -9.28 -4.85
CA VAL A 154 2.39 -10.35 -4.56
C VAL A 154 0.98 -9.80 -4.53
N GLU A 155 0.76 -8.65 -3.88
CA GLU A 155 -0.54 -7.97 -3.86
C GLU A 155 -1.02 -7.62 -5.26
N GLU A 156 -0.15 -7.06 -6.11
CA GLU A 156 -0.46 -6.69 -7.49
C GLU A 156 -0.81 -7.92 -8.34
N ALA A 157 -0.04 -9.01 -8.21
CA ALA A 157 -0.31 -10.26 -8.92
C ALA A 157 -1.70 -10.82 -8.54
N LEU A 158 -2.01 -10.87 -7.25
CA LEU A 158 -3.31 -11.33 -6.74
C LEU A 158 -4.45 -10.40 -7.18
N ALA A 159 -4.24 -9.10 -7.19
CA ALA A 159 -5.22 -8.13 -7.68
C ALA A 159 -5.52 -8.35 -9.17
N ASN A 160 -4.49 -8.53 -9.99
CA ASN A 160 -4.64 -8.77 -11.43
C ASN A 160 -5.39 -10.07 -11.71
N GLU A 161 -5.07 -11.14 -10.97
CA GLU A 161 -5.75 -12.42 -11.11
C GLU A 161 -7.21 -12.35 -10.63
N LEU A 162 -7.46 -11.71 -9.49
CA LEU A 162 -8.80 -11.43 -8.97
C LEU A 162 -9.66 -10.70 -10.00
N TRP A 163 -9.15 -9.60 -10.58
CA TRP A 163 -9.92 -8.79 -11.52
C TRP A 163 -10.18 -9.52 -12.85
N SER A 164 -9.23 -10.34 -13.30
CA SER A 164 -9.35 -11.14 -14.54
C SER A 164 -10.26 -12.36 -14.39
N THR A 165 -10.43 -12.89 -13.19
CA THR A 165 -11.25 -14.08 -12.94
C THR A 165 -12.73 -13.72 -12.90
N ALA A 166 -13.58 -14.40 -13.67
CA ALA A 166 -15.03 -14.16 -13.66
C ALA A 166 -15.66 -14.67 -12.35
N PRO A 167 -16.46 -13.85 -11.64
CA PRO A 167 -17.16 -14.30 -10.44
C PRO A 167 -18.24 -15.33 -10.81
N GLN A 168 -18.40 -16.34 -9.96
CA GLN A 168 -19.38 -17.42 -10.13
C GLN A 168 -20.54 -17.32 -9.14
N SER A 169 -20.50 -16.33 -8.25
CA SER A 169 -21.47 -16.11 -7.18
C SER A 169 -21.66 -14.62 -6.88
N VAL A 170 -22.73 -14.29 -6.14
CA VAL A 170 -22.96 -12.94 -5.60
C VAL A 170 -21.79 -12.53 -4.68
N ALA A 171 -21.23 -13.48 -3.92
CA ALA A 171 -20.06 -13.23 -3.08
C ALA A 171 -18.84 -12.84 -3.92
N GLY A 172 -18.65 -13.48 -5.09
CA GLY A 172 -17.62 -13.12 -6.07
C GLY A 172 -17.74 -11.68 -6.57
N VAL A 173 -18.96 -11.19 -6.81
CA VAL A 173 -19.21 -9.79 -7.19
C VAL A 173 -18.96 -8.86 -6.00
N ALA A 174 -19.42 -9.25 -4.81
CA ALA A 174 -19.24 -8.48 -3.58
C ALA A 174 -17.76 -8.26 -3.25
N VAL A 175 -16.92 -9.28 -3.39
CA VAL A 175 -15.48 -9.16 -3.12
C VAL A 175 -14.75 -8.26 -4.11
N LYS A 176 -15.15 -8.22 -5.39
CA LYS A 176 -14.58 -7.29 -6.37
C LYS A 176 -14.94 -5.84 -6.07
N LEU A 177 -16.19 -5.60 -5.67
CA LEU A 177 -16.60 -4.27 -5.25
C LEU A 177 -15.92 -3.87 -3.93
N HIS A 178 -15.77 -4.81 -3.00
CA HIS A 178 -15.03 -4.60 -1.76
C HIS A 178 -13.56 -4.25 -2.04
N SER A 179 -12.86 -5.00 -2.90
CA SER A 179 -11.46 -4.72 -3.22
C SER A 179 -11.28 -3.35 -3.91
N LEU A 180 -12.19 -2.97 -4.80
CA LEU A 180 -12.20 -1.63 -5.40
C LEU A 180 -12.32 -0.54 -4.33
N LEU A 181 -13.28 -0.68 -3.41
CA LEU A 181 -13.50 0.30 -2.35
C LEU A 181 -12.34 0.36 -1.36
N GLU A 182 -11.70 -0.76 -1.05
CA GLU A 182 -10.52 -0.80 -0.19
C GLU A 182 -9.30 -0.12 -0.86
N MET A 183 -9.18 -0.21 -2.20
CA MET A 183 -8.09 0.45 -2.94
C MET A 183 -8.30 1.96 -3.08
N GLU A 184 -9.50 2.38 -3.49
CA GLU A 184 -9.75 3.77 -3.87
C GLU A 184 -10.24 4.64 -2.72
N ASP A 185 -11.00 4.06 -1.78
CA ASP A 185 -11.54 4.77 -0.62
C ASP A 185 -11.51 3.93 0.68
N PRO A 186 -10.32 3.50 1.14
CA PRO A 186 -10.17 2.61 2.31
C PRO A 186 -10.72 3.18 3.61
N ARG A 187 -10.96 4.50 3.68
CA ARG A 187 -11.54 5.17 4.86
C ARG A 187 -13.02 5.51 4.67
N SER A 188 -13.58 5.17 3.51
CA SER A 188 -14.89 5.64 3.04
C SER A 188 -15.08 7.16 3.23
N ALA A 189 -14.02 7.93 3.00
CA ALA A 189 -14.00 9.36 3.21
C ALA A 189 -14.74 10.10 2.10
N LEU A 190 -14.79 9.53 0.89
CA LEU A 190 -15.38 10.18 -0.28
C LEU A 190 -16.91 10.13 -0.19
N GLN A 191 -17.54 11.31 -0.20
CA GLN A 191 -19.00 11.47 -0.04
C GLN A 191 -19.72 11.85 -1.33
N GLU A 192 -18.98 12.29 -2.35
CA GLU A 192 -19.57 12.63 -3.63
C GLU A 192 -19.85 11.37 -4.44
N ALA A 193 -20.78 11.47 -5.40
CA ALA A 193 -21.07 10.37 -6.30
C ALA A 193 -19.77 9.93 -7.03
N PRO A 194 -19.55 8.62 -7.23
CA PRO A 194 -20.47 7.50 -6.98
C PRO A 194 -20.24 6.76 -5.64
N TRP A 195 -19.44 7.31 -4.72
CA TRP A 195 -18.93 6.57 -3.56
C TRP A 195 -20.02 6.11 -2.57
N PRO A 196 -21.04 6.92 -2.22
CA PRO A 196 -22.17 6.45 -1.41
C PRO A 196 -22.96 5.32 -2.08
N GLU A 197 -23.19 5.40 -3.40
CA GLU A 197 -23.94 4.41 -4.17
C GLU A 197 -23.19 3.08 -4.23
N LEU A 198 -21.89 3.10 -4.51
CA LEU A 198 -21.04 1.90 -4.51
C LEU A 198 -21.04 1.20 -3.14
N ARG A 199 -20.99 1.96 -2.05
CA ARG A 199 -21.08 1.40 -0.68
C ARG A 199 -22.46 0.79 -0.39
N THR A 200 -23.53 1.40 -0.90
CA THR A 200 -24.89 0.87 -0.79
C THR A 200 -25.02 -0.45 -1.56
N ILE A 201 -24.53 -0.49 -2.80
CA ILE A 201 -24.51 -1.72 -3.62
C ILE A 201 -23.74 -2.83 -2.89
N LEU A 202 -22.58 -2.53 -2.30
CA LEU A 202 -21.83 -3.51 -1.52
C LEU A 202 -22.64 -4.03 -0.34
N ALA A 203 -23.28 -3.14 0.43
CA ALA A 203 -24.10 -3.53 1.58
C ALA A 203 -25.26 -4.47 1.15
N ASP A 204 -25.89 -4.18 0.02
CA ASP A 204 -26.96 -5.00 -0.54
C ASP A 204 -26.45 -6.38 -1.00
N LEU A 205 -25.31 -6.43 -1.69
CA LEU A 205 -24.69 -7.69 -2.09
C LEU A 205 -24.33 -8.55 -0.88
N VAL A 206 -23.76 -7.97 0.18
CA VAL A 206 -23.42 -8.67 1.42
C VAL A 206 -24.67 -9.24 2.10
N ARG A 207 -25.75 -8.45 2.16
CA ARG A 207 -27.05 -8.88 2.71
C ARG A 207 -27.64 -10.06 1.91
N ILE A 208 -27.53 -10.04 0.58
CA ILE A 208 -27.98 -11.14 -0.27
C ILE A 208 -27.13 -12.40 -0.04
N CYS A 209 -25.81 -12.25 0.13
CA CYS A 209 -24.90 -13.37 0.40
C CYS A 209 -25.16 -14.05 1.76
N ALA A 210 -25.54 -13.29 2.78
CA ALA A 210 -25.79 -13.83 4.13
C ALA A 210 -27.09 -14.65 4.25
N GLY A 211 -27.99 -14.57 3.26
CA GLY A 211 -29.31 -15.21 3.30
C GLY A 211 -30.29 -14.54 4.28
N PRO A 212 -31.59 -14.91 4.23
CA PRO A 212 -32.65 -14.23 4.99
C PRO A 212 -32.62 -14.42 6.52
N ASN A 213 -31.61 -15.09 7.10
CA ASN A 213 -31.55 -15.41 8.52
C ASN A 213 -30.33 -14.77 9.23
N ALA A 214 -30.19 -13.46 9.11
CA ALA A 214 -29.31 -12.67 9.97
C ALA A 214 -30.02 -11.36 10.35
N VAL A 215 -30.95 -11.47 11.31
CA VAL A 215 -31.52 -10.33 12.06
C VAL A 215 -30.82 -10.29 13.41
#